data_AF-A0A5R2MV00-F1
#
_entry.id   AF-A0A5R2MV00-F1
#
_cell.length_a   1.000
_cell.length_b   1.000
_cell.length_c   1.000
_cell.angle_alpha   90.00
_cell.angle_beta   90.00
_cell.angle_gamma   90.00
#
_symmetry.space_group_name_H-M   'P 1'
#
loop_
_entity.id
_entity.type
_entity.pdbx_description
1 polymer ?
#
loop_
_entity_poly.entity_id
_entity_poly.type
_entity_poly.pdbx_seq_one_letter_code
_entity_poly.pdbx_strand_id
1 'polypeptide(L)' 'MPLRVVFMGTPEFSVPTLRAIAEVGHDVAAVYTQPPRAAGRRGLELTPSPV' A
#
# COMPACT_ATOMS: atom_id res chain seq x y z
N MET A 1 -2.51 22.80 5.11
CA MET A 1 -3.47 22.19 6.04
C MET A 1 -3.37 20.68 5.87
N PRO A 2 -3.29 19.89 6.96
CA PRO A 2 -3.35 18.43 6.85
C PRO A 2 -4.72 18.03 6.28
N LEU A 3 -4.71 17.00 5.43
CA LEU A 3 -5.91 16.43 4.82
C LEU A 3 -6.17 15.09 5.49
N ARG A 4 -7.43 14.69 5.57
CA ARG A 4 -7.82 13.33 5.93
C ARG A 4 -8.09 12.54 4.65
N VAL A 5 -7.27 11.51 4.40
CA VAL A 5 -7.22 10.82 3.11
C VAL A 5 -7.36 9.31 3.25
N VAL A 6 -7.83 8.68 2.19
CA VAL A 6 -7.78 7.22 2.00
C VAL A 6 -6.75 6.93 0.91
N PHE A 7 -5.83 6.01 1.16
CA PHE A 7 -4.89 5.54 0.16
C PHE A 7 -5.33 4.19 -0.40
N MET A 8 -5.25 4.01 -1.71
CA MET A 8 -5.58 2.75 -2.38
C MET A 8 -4.42 2.37 -3.31
N GLY A 9 -3.68 1.34 -2.95
CA GLY A 9 -2.46 0.94 -3.65
C GLY A 9 -2.05 -0.48 -3.30
N THR A 10 -1.34 -1.14 -4.21
CA THR A 10 -0.97 -2.55 -4.10
C THR A 10 0.40 -2.85 -4.70
N PRO A 11 0.80 -2.33 -5.86
CA PRO A 11 2.12 -2.66 -6.38
C PRO A 11 3.23 -1.98 -5.54
N GLU A 12 4.45 -2.51 -5.60
CA GLU A 12 5.62 -2.02 -4.86
C GLU A 12 5.83 -0.50 -5.02
N PHE A 13 5.56 0.03 -6.23
CA PHE A 13 5.72 1.47 -6.52
C PHE A 13 4.73 2.36 -5.76
N SER A 14 3.67 1.80 -5.17
CA SER A 14 2.71 2.55 -4.35
C SER A 14 3.28 2.92 -2.97
N VAL A 15 4.26 2.17 -2.47
CA VAL A 15 4.82 2.35 -1.12
C VAL A 15 5.47 3.72 -0.93
N PRO A 16 6.32 4.23 -1.83
CA PRO A 16 6.90 5.57 -1.70
C PRO A 16 5.84 6.67 -1.65
N THR A 17 4.74 6.55 -2.39
CA THR A 17 3.65 7.52 -2.39
C THR A 17 2.90 7.54 -1.06
N LEU A 18 2.56 6.36 -0.51
CA LEU A 18 1.92 6.26 0.81
C LEU A 18 2.82 6.88 1.90
N ARG A 19 4.12 6.57 1.88
CA ARG A 19 5.09 7.14 2.83
C ARG A 19 5.16 8.65 2.74
N ALA A 20 5.28 9.21 1.54
CA ALA A 20 5.35 10.66 1.33
C ALA A 20 4.10 11.38 1.85
N ILE A 21 2.90 10.81 1.65
CA ILE A 21 1.64 11.37 2.17
C ILE A 21 1.66 11.43 3.70
N ALA A 22 2.11 10.36 4.36
CA ALA A 22 2.22 10.29 5.81
C ALA A 22 3.31 11.22 6.36
N GLU A 23 4.48 11.28 5.70
CA GLU A 23 5.62 12.12 6.09
C GLU A 23 5.31 13.62 6.02
N VAL A 24 4.51 14.05 5.05
CA VAL A 24 4.05 15.45 4.92
C VAL A 24 2.95 15.80 5.94
N GLY A 25 2.49 14.82 6.73
CA GLY A 25 1.59 15.03 7.86
C GLY A 25 0.10 15.02 7.51
N HIS A 26 -0.29 14.38 6.40
CA HIS A 26 -1.70 14.09 6.15
C HIS A 26 -2.18 12.93 7.04
N ASP A 27 -3.44 12.99 7.49
CA ASP A 27 -4.10 11.92 8.25
C ASP A 27 -4.55 10.81 7.28
N VAL A 28 -3.79 9.70 7.23
CA VAL A 28 -4.17 8.52 6.44
C VAL A 28 -5.18 7.69 7.24
N ALA A 29 -6.46 7.94 6.99
CA ALA A 29 -7.56 7.32 7.73
C ALA A 29 -7.74 5.83 7.42
N ALA A 30 -7.39 5.41 6.20
CA ALA A 30 -7.44 4.02 5.78
C ALA A 30 -6.49 3.75 4.61
N VAL A 31 -6.05 2.50 4.51
CA VAL A 31 -5.26 1.97 3.41
C VAL A 31 -5.97 0.75 2.85
N TYR A 32 -6.23 0.75 1.54
CA TYR A 32 -6.79 -0.40 0.82
C TYR A 32 -5.75 -1.01 -0.10
N THR A 33 -5.66 -2.32 -0.05
CA THR A 33 -4.72 -3.10 -0.82
C THR A 33 -5.33 -4.43 -1.26
N GLN A 34 -4.75 -5.09 -2.25
CA GLN A 34 -5.20 -6.42 -2.65
C GLN A 34 -4.85 -7.45 -1.56
N PRO A 35 -5.70 -8.47 -1.34
CA PRO A 35 -5.36 -9.55 -0.43
C PRO A 35 -4.07 -10.26 -0.89
N PRO A 36 -3.34 -10.91 0.04
CA PRO A 36 -2.23 -11.77 -0.32
C PRO A 36 -2.65 -12.79 -1.38
N ARG A 37 -1.81 -12.95 -2.41
CA ARG A 37 -2.08 -13.85 -3.54
C ARG A 37 -0.85 -14.68 -3.88
N ALA A 38 -1.07 -15.83 -4.50
CA ALA A 38 0.02 -16.71 -4.89
C ALA A 38 0.90 -16.05 -5.97
N ALA A 39 2.21 -16.06 -5.75
CA ALA A 39 3.24 -15.54 -6.66
C ALA A 39 4.55 -16.34 -6.48
N GLY A 40 5.69 -15.72 -6.75
CA GLY A 40 7.00 -16.38 -6.75
C GLY A 40 7.26 -17.18 -8.03
N ARG A 41 8.43 -17.83 -8.11
CA ARG A 41 8.91 -18.46 -9.36
C ARG A 41 7.96 -19.52 -9.93
N ARG A 42 7.21 -20.22 -9.06
CA ARG A 42 6.23 -21.25 -9.44
C ARG A 42 4.77 -20.81 -9.25
N GLY A 43 4.52 -19.59 -8.77
CA GLY A 43 3.16 -19.10 -8.53
C GLY A 43 2.42 -19.78 -7.38
N LEU A 44 3.14 -20.39 -6.42
CA LEU A 44 2.57 -21.12 -5.28
C LEU A 44 2.86 -20.45 -3.93
N GLU A 45 3.71 -19.43 -3.92
CA GLU A 45 4.12 -18.77 -2.69
C GLU A 45 3.10 -17.68 -2.36
N LEU A 46 2.43 -17.81 -1.21
CA LEU A 46 1.55 -16.76 -0.72
C LEU A 46 2.37 -15.49 -0.48
N THR A 47 2.12 -14.47 -1.29
CA THR A 47 2.87 -13.23 -1.25
C THR A 47 2.00 -12.13 -0.64
N PRO A 48 2.45 -11.46 0.43
CA PRO A 48 1.71 -10.36 1.03
C PRO A 48 1.66 -9.18 0.07
N SER A 49 0.73 -8.26 0.32
CA SER A 49 0.77 -6.96 -0.35
C SER A 49 1.95 -6.14 0.18
N PRO A 50 2.66 -5.37 -0.68
CA PRO A 50 3.73 -4.47 -0.26
C PRO A 50 3.21 -3.18 0.42
N VAL A 51 1.89 -2.93 0.36
CA VAL A 51 1.18 -1.82 1.03
C VAL A 51 0.34 -2.40 2.16
#